data_AF-A0A915LNX4-F1
#
_entry.id   AF-A0A915LNX4-F1
#
_cell.length_a   1.000
_cell.length_b   1.000
_cell.length_c   1.000
_cell.angle_alpha   90.00
_cell.angle_beta   90.00
_cell.angle_gamma   90.00
#
_symmetry.space_group_name_H-M   'P 1'
#
loop_
_entity.id
_entity.type
_entity.pdbx_description
1 polymer ?
#
loop_
_entity_poly.entity_id
_entity_poly.type
_entity_poly.pdbx_seq_one_letter_code
_entity_poly.pdbx_strand_id
1 'polypeptide(L)'
;MSGKSLEERYMHLARAEEMILKQDNSSVLDNFLDEMVQFIHEKEQKIRCFAINFIEKACKKDPEVFKRAIATLSWALTDQSGGVIIQKKAINTCTQLYPVLLRWASQKRSTDDEAKNCWETFSMLKNKIMQTVDSENEGIKTMAFKFLEMLIICQLPKTE
;
A
#
# COMPACT_ATOMS: atom_id res chain seq x y z
N MET A 1 4.17 -17.71 29.60
CA MET A 1 4.12 -17.95 28.14
C MET A 1 5.21 -17.10 27.51
N SER A 2 6.34 -17.69 27.12
CA SER A 2 7.38 -16.94 26.40
C SER A 2 6.80 -16.56 25.04
N GLY A 3 6.52 -15.27 24.83
CA GLY A 3 6.09 -14.79 23.52
C GLY A 3 7.12 -15.20 22.46
N LYS A 4 6.66 -15.64 21.29
CA LYS A 4 7.56 -15.87 20.15
C LYS A 4 8.38 -14.61 19.90
N SER A 5 9.66 -14.78 19.58
CA SER A 5 10.52 -13.66 19.22
C SER A 5 9.97 -12.91 18.00
N LEU A 6 10.31 -11.63 17.87
CA LEU A 6 9.91 -10.82 16.71
C LEU A 6 10.33 -11.47 15.38
N GLU A 7 11.50 -12.11 15.36
CA GLU A 7 12.02 -12.81 14.18
C GLU A 7 11.19 -14.03 13.81
N GLU A 8 10.80 -14.85 14.79
CA GLU A 8 9.92 -16.00 14.54
C GLU A 8 8.54 -15.57 14.05
N ARG A 9 7.97 -14.49 14.63
CA ARG A 9 6.70 -13.91 14.16
C ARG A 9 6.81 -13.47 12.71
N TYR A 10 7.87 -12.73 12.37
CA TYR A 10 8.11 -12.27 11.00
C TYR A 10 8.30 -13.43 10.03
N MET A 11 9.05 -14.47 10.41
CA MET A 11 9.25 -15.66 9.57
C MET A 11 7.94 -16.39 9.28
N HIS A 12 7.06 -16.54 10.28
CA HIS A 12 5.75 -17.14 10.08
C HIS A 12 4.87 -16.32 9.13
N LEU A 13 4.89 -14.99 9.27
CA LEU A 13 4.16 -14.08 8.38
C LEU A 13 4.67 -14.15 6.95
N ALA A 14 5.99 -14.15 6.76
CA ALA A 14 6.61 -14.28 5.45
C ALA A 14 6.21 -15.60 4.76
N ARG A 15 6.17 -16.71 5.51
CA ARG A 15 5.70 -18.01 5.00
C ARG A 15 4.21 -18.00 4.65
N ALA A 16 3.38 -17.34 5.47
CA ALA A 16 1.95 -17.20 5.20
C ALA A 16 1.72 -16.38 3.92
N GLU A 17 2.39 -15.24 3.78
CA GLU A 17 2.36 -14.43 2.55
C GLU A 17 2.74 -15.26 1.32
N GLU A 18 3.84 -16.02 1.38
CA GLU A 18 4.25 -16.86 0.25
C GLU A 18 3.15 -17.86 -0.13
N MET A 19 2.56 -18.55 0.86
CA MET A 19 1.50 -19.52 0.61
C MET A 19 0.25 -18.89 0.00
N ILE A 20 -0.12 -17.69 0.45
CA ILE A 20 -1.28 -16.93 -0.05
C ILE A 20 -1.03 -16.41 -1.47
N LEU A 21 0.13 -15.81 -1.70
CA LEU A 21 0.46 -15.15 -2.97
C LEU A 21 0.91 -16.12 -4.07
N LYS A 22 1.36 -17.33 -3.74
CA LYS A 22 1.79 -18.33 -4.73
C LYS A 22 0.63 -19.07 -5.40
N GLN A 23 -0.58 -19.04 -4.85
CA GLN A 23 -1.75 -19.69 -5.47
C GLN A 23 -2.07 -19.05 -6.81
N ASP A 24 -2.40 -19.84 -7.84
CA ASP A 24 -2.73 -19.27 -9.16
C ASP A 24 -4.05 -18.48 -9.16
N ASN A 25 -4.99 -18.86 -8.28
CA ASN A 25 -6.25 -18.14 -8.09
C ASN A 25 -6.15 -17.11 -6.94
N SER A 26 -7.02 -16.10 -6.99
CA SER A 26 -7.10 -15.06 -5.97
C SER A 26 -7.95 -15.45 -4.75
N SER A 27 -8.60 -16.62 -4.73
CA SER A 27 -9.55 -16.97 -3.66
C SER A 27 -8.88 -17.07 -2.29
N VAL A 28 -7.68 -17.63 -2.22
CA VAL A 28 -6.92 -17.69 -0.97
C VAL A 28 -6.49 -16.29 -0.51
N LEU A 29 -6.12 -15.41 -1.45
CA LEU A 29 -5.82 -14.02 -1.13
C LEU A 29 -7.04 -13.30 -0.56
N ASP A 30 -8.19 -13.42 -1.22
CA ASP A 30 -9.43 -12.78 -0.78
C ASP A 30 -9.87 -13.24 0.62
N ASN A 31 -9.73 -14.54 0.90
CA ASN A 31 -10.10 -15.16 2.18
C ASN A 31 -9.22 -14.72 3.36
N PHE A 32 -7.95 -14.36 3.13
CA PHE A 32 -7.00 -14.02 4.20
C PHE A 32 -6.55 -12.56 4.18
N LEU A 33 -7.13 -11.73 3.30
CA LEU A 33 -6.70 -10.35 3.11
C LEU A 33 -6.83 -9.53 4.39
N ASP A 34 -7.96 -9.60 5.08
CA ASP A 34 -8.21 -8.76 6.26
C ASP A 34 -7.26 -9.13 7.41
N GLU A 35 -7.04 -10.42 7.66
CA GLU A 35 -6.11 -10.91 8.68
C GLU A 35 -4.69 -10.42 8.41
N MET A 36 -4.25 -10.46 7.15
CA MET A 36 -2.90 -10.01 6.78
C MET A 36 -2.76 -8.49 6.88
N VAL A 37 -3.81 -7.74 6.57
CA VAL A 37 -3.82 -6.27 6.62
C VAL A 37 -3.88 -5.75 8.06
N GLN A 38 -4.55 -6.46 8.98
CA GLN A 38 -4.66 -6.09 10.39
C GLN A 38 -3.31 -5.98 11.12
N PHE A 39 -2.27 -6.67 10.64
CA PHE A 39 -0.91 -6.57 11.20
C PHE A 39 -0.31 -5.16 11.13
N ILE A 40 -0.93 -4.22 10.41
CA ILE A 40 -0.52 -2.82 10.41
C ILE A 40 -0.70 -2.12 11.77
N HIS A 41 -1.55 -2.68 12.65
CA HIS A 41 -1.80 -2.15 13.99
C HIS A 41 -0.92 -2.76 15.10
N GLU A 42 0.01 -3.65 14.73
CA GLU A 42 0.94 -4.28 15.67
C GLU A 42 1.89 -3.28 16.33
N LYS A 43 2.55 -3.63 17.43
CA LYS A 43 3.48 -2.70 18.09
C LYS A 43 4.77 -2.53 17.30
N GLU A 44 5.27 -3.62 16.72
CA GLU A 44 6.58 -3.63 16.08
C GLU A 44 6.52 -3.08 14.64
N GLN A 45 7.29 -2.02 14.38
CA GLN A 45 7.35 -1.37 13.06
C GLN A 45 7.72 -2.34 11.93
N LYS A 46 8.53 -3.37 12.22
CA LYS A 46 8.89 -4.42 11.26
C LYS A 46 7.65 -5.19 10.76
N ILE A 47 6.69 -5.47 11.65
CA ILE A 47 5.44 -6.17 11.32
C ILE A 47 4.47 -5.23 10.59
N ARG A 48 4.40 -3.96 11.00
CA ARG A 48 3.63 -2.96 10.25
C ARG A 48 4.15 -2.77 8.82
N CYS A 49 5.48 -2.70 8.64
CA CYS A 49 6.11 -2.62 7.33
C CYS A 49 5.83 -3.87 6.48
N PHE A 50 5.78 -5.05 7.11
CA PHE A 50 5.36 -6.28 6.47
C PHE A 50 3.93 -6.16 5.93
N ALA A 51 2.97 -5.69 6.73
CA ALA A 51 1.59 -5.52 6.27
C ALA A 51 1.48 -4.57 5.05
N ILE A 52 2.24 -3.47 5.04
CA ILE A 52 2.27 -2.54 3.90
C ILE A 52 2.91 -3.20 2.65
N ASN A 53 3.99 -3.98 2.83
CA ASN A 53 4.59 -4.78 1.76
C ASN A 53 3.62 -5.82 1.19
N PHE A 54 2.88 -6.50 2.06
CA PHE A 54 1.88 -7.48 1.68
C PHE A 54 0.80 -6.84 0.81
N ILE A 55 0.26 -5.67 1.22
CA ILE A 55 -0.70 -4.89 0.42
C ILE A 55 -0.13 -4.60 -0.98
N GLU A 56 1.13 -4.16 -1.06
CA GLU A 56 1.77 -3.87 -2.34
C GLU A 56 1.75 -5.08 -3.28
N LYS A 57 2.14 -6.25 -2.77
CA LYS A 57 2.19 -7.48 -3.55
C LYS A 57 0.78 -7.99 -3.89
N ALA A 58 -0.15 -7.91 -2.95
CA ALA A 58 -1.54 -8.30 -3.12
C ALA A 58 -2.22 -7.48 -4.22
N CYS A 59 -2.13 -6.14 -4.19
CA CYS A 59 -2.69 -5.29 -5.23
C CYS A 59 -2.03 -5.48 -6.61
N LYS A 60 -0.73 -5.81 -6.65
CA LYS A 60 -0.04 -6.14 -7.90
C LYS A 60 -0.48 -7.48 -8.49
N LYS A 61 -0.83 -8.44 -7.64
CA LYS A 61 -1.36 -9.76 -8.04
C LYS A 61 -2.83 -9.66 -8.46
N ASP A 62 -3.66 -9.02 -7.65
CA ASP A 62 -5.08 -8.82 -7.88
C ASP A 62 -5.46 -7.37 -7.54
N PRO A 63 -5.64 -6.52 -8.57
CA PRO A 63 -6.03 -5.12 -8.35
C PRO A 63 -7.40 -4.93 -7.68
N GLU A 64 -8.30 -5.92 -7.61
CA GLU A 64 -9.55 -5.77 -6.83
C GLU A 64 -9.28 -5.54 -5.34
N VAL A 65 -8.13 -6.00 -4.84
CA VAL A 65 -7.67 -5.80 -3.46
C VAL A 65 -7.65 -4.33 -3.06
N PHE A 66 -7.47 -3.40 -4.01
CA PHE A 66 -7.48 -1.97 -3.73
C PHE A 66 -8.73 -1.52 -2.96
N LYS A 67 -9.89 -2.09 -3.28
CA LYS A 67 -11.18 -1.77 -2.64
C LYS A 67 -11.16 -1.98 -1.12
N ARG A 68 -10.39 -2.96 -0.64
CA ARG A 68 -10.26 -3.30 0.79
C ARG A 68 -8.99 -2.72 1.42
N ALA A 69 -7.92 -2.52 0.66
CA ALA A 69 -6.63 -2.10 1.19
C ALA A 69 -6.40 -0.58 1.23
N ILE A 70 -7.16 0.21 0.46
CA ILE A 70 -6.91 1.65 0.30
C ILE A 70 -7.06 2.44 1.61
N ALA A 71 -8.05 2.07 2.45
CA ALA A 71 -8.26 2.69 3.75
C ALA A 71 -7.05 2.48 4.67
N THR A 72 -6.47 1.27 4.62
CA THR A 72 -5.28 0.94 5.40
C THR A 72 -4.04 1.70 4.94
N LEU A 73 -3.83 1.84 3.63
CA LEU A 73 -2.75 2.69 3.11
C LEU A 73 -2.94 4.15 3.51
N SER A 74 -4.20 4.61 3.51
CA SER A 74 -4.52 5.97 3.97
C SER A 74 -4.18 6.18 5.43
N TRP A 75 -4.58 5.25 6.28
CA TRP A 75 -4.24 5.25 7.69
C TRP A 75 -2.72 5.26 7.88
N ALA A 76 -1.98 4.39 7.18
CA ALA A 76 -0.52 4.26 7.29
C ALA A 76 0.24 5.55 6.95
N LEU A 77 -0.28 6.36 6.03
CA LEU A 77 0.32 7.63 5.64
C LEU A 77 0.09 8.72 6.69
N THR A 78 -1.07 8.71 7.36
CA THR A 78 -1.47 9.74 8.33
C THR A 78 -1.18 9.39 9.78
N ASP A 79 -0.98 8.11 10.10
CA ASP A 79 -0.79 7.67 11.46
C ASP A 79 0.55 8.16 12.01
N GLN A 80 0.48 9.08 12.97
CA GLN A 80 1.64 9.63 13.66
C GLN A 80 2.30 8.59 14.57
N SER A 81 1.57 7.54 15.00
CA SER A 81 2.11 6.51 15.88
C SER A 81 3.14 5.60 15.19
N GLY A 82 3.01 5.42 13.87
CA GLY A 82 3.96 4.66 13.06
C GLY A 82 5.32 5.35 12.89
N GLY A 83 5.39 6.66 13.14
CA GLY A 83 6.59 7.47 12.94
C GLY A 83 7.04 7.52 11.48
N VAL A 84 8.22 8.14 11.26
CA VAL A 84 8.78 8.41 9.93
C VAL A 84 8.96 7.15 9.08
N ILE A 85 9.28 6.01 9.70
CA ILE A 85 9.56 4.75 8.96
C ILE A 85 8.30 4.25 8.25
N ILE A 86 7.17 4.21 8.95
CA ILE A 86 5.89 3.74 8.39
C ILE A 86 5.39 4.72 7.33
N GLN A 87 5.51 6.02 7.58
CA GLN A 87 5.13 7.03 6.61
C GLN A 87 5.96 6.91 5.31
N LYS A 88 7.29 6.81 5.41
CA LYS A 88 8.16 6.58 4.23
C LYS A 88 7.78 5.30 3.51
N LYS A 89 7.44 4.24 4.25
CA LYS A 89 7.04 2.96 3.66
C LYS A 89 5.72 3.08 2.91
N ALA A 90 4.73 3.77 3.48
CA ALA A 90 3.44 4.05 2.85
C ALA A 90 3.59 4.88 1.57
N ILE A 91 4.40 5.96 1.58
CA ILE A 91 4.68 6.78 0.39
C ILE A 91 5.30 5.94 -0.72
N ASN A 92 6.32 5.14 -0.38
CA ASN A 92 6.97 4.27 -1.34
C ASN A 92 5.99 3.26 -1.94
N THR A 93 5.16 2.62 -1.13
CA THR A 93 4.15 1.66 -1.62
C THR A 93 3.08 2.35 -2.48
N CYS A 94 2.61 3.55 -2.12
CA CYS A 94 1.73 4.35 -2.98
C CYS A 94 2.39 4.66 -4.35
N THR A 95 3.69 4.97 -4.35
CA THR A 95 4.48 5.18 -5.58
C THR A 95 4.46 3.94 -6.47
N GLN A 96 4.73 2.76 -5.89
CA GLN A 96 4.75 1.50 -6.63
C GLN A 96 3.37 1.06 -7.13
N LEU A 97 2.31 1.42 -6.41
CA LEU A 97 0.94 1.04 -6.73
C LEU A 97 0.23 2.00 -7.68
N TYR A 98 0.70 3.24 -7.81
CA TYR A 98 0.02 4.23 -8.64
C TYR A 98 -0.24 3.78 -10.09
N PRO A 99 0.75 3.20 -10.82
CA PRO A 99 0.51 2.73 -12.19
C PRO A 99 -0.52 1.60 -12.27
N VAL A 100 -0.53 0.72 -11.26
CA VAL A 100 -1.44 -0.41 -11.16
C VAL A 100 -2.86 0.08 -10.90
N LEU A 101 -3.02 0.99 -9.93
CA LEU A 101 -4.29 1.60 -9.60
C LEU A 101 -4.86 2.39 -10.78
N LEU A 102 -4.05 3.22 -11.44
CA LEU A 102 -4.51 4.03 -12.56
C LEU A 102 -5.04 3.16 -13.70
N ARG A 103 -4.30 2.10 -14.06
CA ARG A 103 -4.74 1.14 -15.07
C ARG A 103 -6.04 0.46 -14.65
N TRP A 104 -6.09 -0.06 -13.43
CA TRP A 104 -7.28 -0.74 -12.90
C TRP A 104 -8.51 0.18 -12.89
N ALA A 105 -8.40 1.38 -12.30
CA ALA A 105 -9.48 2.34 -12.19
C ALA A 105 -10.00 2.78 -13.57
N SER A 106 -9.09 2.98 -14.55
CA SER A 106 -9.47 3.37 -15.92
C SER A 106 -10.28 2.30 -16.67
N GLN A 107 -10.17 1.04 -16.27
CA GLN A 107 -10.89 -0.09 -16.87
C GLN A 107 -12.25 -0.34 -16.21
N LYS A 108 -12.54 0.32 -15.08
CA LYS A 108 -13.78 0.13 -14.33
C LYS A 108 -14.94 0.87 -14.98
N ARG A 109 -16.13 0.28 -14.84
CA ARG A 109 -17.37 0.89 -15.29
C ARG A 109 -17.64 2.12 -14.44
N SER A 110 -18.24 3.14 -15.04
CA SER A 110 -18.68 4.34 -14.33
C SER A 110 -19.78 4.08 -13.29
N THR A 111 -20.34 2.87 -13.22
CA THR A 111 -21.31 2.45 -12.20
C THR A 111 -20.69 1.69 -11.03
N ASP A 112 -19.37 1.43 -11.05
CA ASP A 112 -18.68 0.78 -9.92
C ASP A 112 -18.31 1.83 -8.86
N ASP A 113 -19.18 2.01 -7.87
CA ASP A 113 -19.01 3.02 -6.83
C ASP A 113 -17.86 2.71 -5.88
N GLU A 114 -17.51 1.43 -5.67
CA GLU A 114 -16.35 1.05 -4.88
C GLU A 114 -15.05 1.45 -5.58
N ALA A 115 -14.98 1.28 -6.90
CA ALA A 115 -13.83 1.73 -7.69
C ALA A 115 -13.68 3.25 -7.66
N LYS A 116 -14.78 4.01 -7.75
CA LYS A 116 -14.77 5.47 -7.60
C LYS A 116 -14.27 5.89 -6.23
N ASN A 117 -14.84 5.31 -5.16
CA ASN A 117 -14.43 5.62 -3.79
C ASN A 117 -12.95 5.31 -3.56
N CYS A 118 -12.46 4.20 -4.13
CA CYS A 118 -11.04 3.86 -4.09
C CYS A 118 -10.17 4.92 -4.80
N TRP A 119 -10.58 5.38 -5.99
CA TRP A 119 -9.88 6.41 -6.73
C TRP A 119 -9.88 7.78 -6.02
N GLU A 120 -11.01 8.16 -5.44
CA GLU A 120 -11.14 9.38 -4.64
C GLU A 120 -10.26 9.33 -3.39
N THR A 121 -10.26 8.19 -2.69
CA THR A 121 -9.40 7.98 -1.52
C THR A 121 -7.92 8.07 -1.91
N PHE A 122 -7.51 7.45 -3.02
CA PHE A 122 -6.13 7.58 -3.49
C PHE A 122 -5.80 9.00 -3.95
N SER A 123 -6.76 9.72 -4.55
CA SER A 123 -6.57 11.12 -4.93
C SER A 123 -6.33 12.02 -3.71
N MET A 124 -7.01 11.75 -2.59
CA MET A 124 -6.71 12.40 -1.32
C MET A 124 -5.31 12.03 -0.81
N LEU A 125 -4.89 10.77 -0.95
CA LEU A 125 -3.53 10.35 -0.57
C LEU A 125 -2.46 11.03 -1.39
N LYS A 126 -2.68 11.14 -2.71
CA LYS A 126 -1.81 11.88 -3.62
C LYS A 126 -1.58 13.30 -3.09
N ASN A 127 -2.65 14.02 -2.75
CA ASN A 127 -2.55 15.38 -2.21
C ASN A 127 -1.77 15.43 -0.88
N LYS A 128 -2.00 14.46 0.01
CA LYS A 128 -1.25 14.37 1.28
C LYS A 128 0.24 14.12 1.05
N ILE A 129 0.61 13.25 0.11
CA ILE A 129 2.03 13.01 -0.23
C ILE A 129 2.64 14.27 -0.85
N MET A 130 1.90 14.99 -1.70
CA MET A 130 2.38 16.25 -2.27
C MET A 130 2.67 17.32 -1.20
N GLN A 131 1.94 17.33 -0.10
CA GLN A 131 2.19 18.24 1.03
C GLN A 131 3.48 17.91 1.80
N THR A 132 4.09 16.73 1.59
CA THR A 132 5.33 16.34 2.29
C THR A 132 6.62 16.67 1.52
N VAL A 133 6.52 17.32 0.36
CA VAL A 133 7.70 17.79 -0.40
C VAL A 133 8.54 18.79 0.40
N ASP A 134 7.90 19.59 1.25
CA ASP A 134 8.57 20.57 2.11
C ASP A 134 8.89 20.01 3.51
N SER A 135 8.83 18.69 3.70
CA SER A 135 9.13 18.06 4.98
C SER A 135 10.58 18.35 5.42
N GLU A 136 10.77 18.63 6.71
CA GLU A 136 12.10 18.71 7.34
C GLU A 136 12.85 17.36 7.33
N ASN A 137 12.12 16.25 7.16
CA ASN A 137 12.74 14.94 7.01
C ASN A 137 13.15 14.70 5.55
N GLU A 138 14.45 14.79 5.29
CA GLU A 138 15.03 14.54 3.95
C GLU A 138 14.63 13.19 3.35
N GLY A 139 14.43 12.16 4.20
CA GLY A 139 13.97 10.86 3.77
C GLY A 139 12.53 10.82 3.28
N ILE A 140 11.64 11.63 3.89
CA ILE A 140 10.25 11.81 3.43
C ILE A 140 10.23 12.63 2.14
N LYS A 141 10.95 13.75 2.12
CA LYS A 141 11.09 14.63 0.95
C LYS A 141 11.56 13.86 -0.29
N THR A 142 12.60 13.03 -0.15
CA THR A 142 13.09 12.16 -1.23
C THR A 142 12.00 11.22 -1.77
N MET A 143 11.19 10.63 -0.88
CA MET A 143 10.11 9.73 -1.29
C MET A 143 8.96 10.49 -1.97
N ALA A 144 8.64 11.70 -1.51
CA ALA A 144 7.64 12.56 -2.14
C ALA A 144 8.04 12.93 -3.57
N PHE A 145 9.31 13.25 -3.82
CA PHE A 145 9.79 13.51 -5.19
C PHE A 145 9.70 12.28 -6.10
N LYS A 146 10.07 11.09 -5.62
CA LYS A 146 9.89 9.84 -6.38
C LYS A 146 8.42 9.56 -6.71
N PHE A 147 7.53 9.87 -5.77
CA PHE A 147 6.10 9.76 -6.00
C PHE A 147 5.64 10.72 -7.11
N LEU A 148 6.04 12.00 -7.04
CA LEU A 148 5.74 13.00 -8.06
C LEU A 148 6.27 12.60 -9.45
N GLU A 149 7.51 12.13 -9.52
CA GLU A 149 8.10 11.60 -10.75
C GLU A 149 7.21 10.50 -11.35
N MET A 150 6.78 9.53 -10.54
CA MET A 150 5.89 8.46 -10.98
C MET A 150 4.52 8.98 -11.46
N LEU A 151 3.94 9.97 -10.77
CA LEU A 151 2.68 10.59 -11.21
C LEU A 151 2.82 11.21 -12.59
N ILE A 152 3.89 12.00 -12.79
CA ILE A 152 4.17 12.70 -14.04
C ILE A 152 4.33 11.67 -15.17
N ILE A 153 5.15 10.64 -14.97
CA ILE A 153 5.36 9.58 -15.97
C ILE A 153 4.04 8.87 -16.34
N CYS A 154 3.18 8.60 -15.37
CA CYS A 154 1.94 7.87 -15.61
C CYS A 154 0.81 8.72 -16.22
N GLN A 155 0.80 10.04 -15.99
CA GLN A 155 -0.26 10.94 -16.45
C GLN A 155 0.12 11.75 -17.69
N LEU A 156 1.39 11.78 -18.07
CA LEU A 156 1.79 12.39 -19.33
C LEU A 156 1.42 11.47 -20.52
N PRO A 157 0.92 12.04 -21.63
CA PRO A 157 0.82 11.32 -22.88
C PRO A 157 2.20 10.81 -23.29
N LYS A 158 2.27 9.58 -23.79
CA LYS A 158 3.50 9.11 -24.41
C LYS A 158 3.71 9.92 -25.69
N THR A 159 4.81 10.65 -25.77
CA THR A 159 5.31 11.19 -27.03
C THR A 159 5.76 10.02 -27.91
N GLU A 160 5.20 9.93 -29.11
CA GLU A 160 5.58 8.96 -30.16
C GLU A 160 7.00 9.19 -30.70
#